data_AF-A0A2X4T8V7-F1
#
_entry.id   AF-A0A2X4T8V7-F1
#
_cell.length_a   1.000
_cell.length_b   1.000
_cell.length_c   1.000
_cell.angle_alpha   90.00
_cell.angle_beta   90.00
_cell.angle_gamma   90.00
#
_symmetry.space_group_name_H-M   'P 1'
#
loop_
_entity.id
_entity.type
_entity.pdbx_description
1 polymer ?
#
loop_
_entity_poly.entity_id
_entity_poly.type
_entity_poly.pdbx_seq_one_letter_code
_entity_poly.pdbx_strand_id
1 'polypeptide(L)'
;MTQRRDLQALIHAAPVGKMQCRVIICCFLVVMLDGFDTAAIGFIAPDTRTHWQLSASELMPLFGAGLLELTAGALLCGPLADRFGRKRVIELCVALFGALSLLSAFSPDIEILVLLRFLTGLGLGGAMPNTITMTSEYLPARRRGALVTMMFCDFTLGSAMGGL
;
A
#
# COMPACT_ATOMS: atom_id res chain seq x y z
N MET A 1 19.67 -29.22 24.23
CA MET A 1 19.01 -28.70 23.00
C MET A 1 17.46 -28.74 23.04
N THR A 2 16.83 -29.01 24.18
CA THR A 2 15.37 -29.32 24.26
C THR A 2 14.45 -28.17 24.67
N GLN A 3 14.96 -27.01 25.10
CA GLN A 3 14.14 -25.94 25.70
C GLN A 3 13.55 -24.92 24.69
N ARG A 4 14.02 -24.88 23.43
CA ARG A 4 13.51 -23.93 22.41
C ARG A 4 12.19 -24.33 21.75
N ARG A 5 11.85 -25.63 21.74
CA ARG A 5 10.62 -26.14 21.08
C ARG A 5 9.34 -25.79 21.85
N ASP A 6 9.44 -25.68 23.17
CA ASP A 6 8.28 -25.45 24.05
C ASP A 6 7.78 -24.00 23.99
N LEU A 7 8.72 -23.05 23.92
CA LEU A 7 8.40 -21.63 23.78
C LEU A 7 7.72 -21.31 22.44
N GLN A 8 8.18 -21.95 21.35
CA GLN A 8 7.55 -21.82 20.04
C GLN A 8 6.12 -22.41 20.05
N ALA A 9 5.93 -23.57 20.68
CA ALA A 9 4.61 -24.20 20.82
C ALA A 9 3.62 -23.32 21.62
N LEU A 10 4.06 -22.68 22.70
CA LEU A 10 3.24 -21.76 23.51
C LEU A 10 2.86 -20.47 22.75
N ILE A 11 3.79 -19.88 22.00
CA ILE A 11 3.50 -18.73 21.12
C ILE A 11 2.56 -19.13 19.97
N HIS A 12 2.67 -20.37 19.48
CA HIS A 12 1.80 -20.91 18.43
C HIS A 12 0.39 -21.30 18.90
N ALA A 13 0.21 -21.59 20.19
CA ALA A 13 -1.07 -21.96 20.79
C ALA A 13 -1.89 -20.75 21.26
N ALA A 14 -1.28 -19.56 21.35
CA ALA A 14 -1.97 -18.35 21.77
C ALA A 14 -3.03 -17.93 20.72
N PRO A 15 -4.29 -17.67 21.13
CA PRO A 15 -5.31 -17.17 20.23
C PRO A 15 -4.93 -15.79 19.70
N VAL A 16 -5.39 -15.47 18.49
CA VAL A 16 -5.22 -14.13 17.91
C VAL A 16 -6.00 -13.14 18.78
N GLY A 17 -5.26 -12.32 19.54
CA GLY A 17 -5.83 -11.31 20.41
C GLY A 17 -6.48 -10.17 19.64
N LYS A 18 -7.35 -9.41 20.31
CA LYS A 18 -8.07 -8.26 19.72
C LYS A 18 -7.13 -7.25 19.04
N MET A 19 -5.94 -7.03 19.61
CA MET A 19 -4.93 -6.14 19.03
C MET A 19 -4.36 -6.66 17.71
N GLN A 20 -4.06 -7.97 17.62
CA GLN A 20 -3.56 -8.58 16.38
C GLN A 20 -4.62 -8.52 15.27
N CYS A 21 -5.89 -8.79 15.59
CA CYS A 21 -6.99 -8.61 14.63
C CYS A 21 -7.09 -7.16 14.13
N ARG A 22 -6.99 -6.17 15.03
CA ARG A 22 -6.98 -4.75 14.62
C ARG A 22 -5.83 -4.44 13.66
N VAL A 23 -4.63 -4.91 13.97
CA VAL A 23 -3.45 -4.69 13.11
C VAL A 23 -3.65 -5.33 11.73
N ILE A 24 -4.14 -6.57 11.69
CA ILE A 24 -4.42 -7.29 10.43
C ILE A 24 -5.46 -6.53 9.59
N ILE A 25 -6.56 -6.07 10.20
CA ILE A 25 -7.60 -5.30 9.51
C ILE A 25 -7.04 -3.98 8.98
N CYS A 26 -6.22 -3.27 9.78
CA CYS A 26 -5.58 -2.03 9.29
C CYS A 26 -4.66 -2.32 8.11
N CYS A 27 -3.82 -3.37 8.17
CA CYS A 27 -2.96 -3.76 7.06
C CYS A 27 -3.76 -4.12 5.81
N PHE A 28 -4.84 -4.88 5.96
CA PHE A 28 -5.78 -5.23 4.89
C PHE A 28 -6.30 -3.97 4.20
N LEU A 29 -6.82 -3.00 4.98
CA LEU A 29 -7.38 -1.77 4.44
C LEU A 29 -6.33 -0.94 3.67
N VAL A 30 -5.10 -0.90 4.16
CA VAL A 30 -4.01 -0.20 3.47
C VAL A 30 -3.71 -0.82 2.10
N VAL A 31 -3.61 -2.16 2.03
CA VAL A 31 -3.34 -2.86 0.76
C VAL A 31 -4.54 -2.78 -0.19
N MET A 32 -5.77 -2.78 0.34
CA MET A 32 -6.97 -2.57 -0.46
C MET A 32 -7.03 -1.16 -1.05
N LEU A 33 -6.68 -0.13 -0.26
CA LEU A 33 -6.59 1.26 -0.74
C LEU A 33 -5.52 1.42 -1.83
N ASP A 34 -4.38 0.74 -1.68
CA ASP A 34 -3.30 0.71 -2.67
C ASP A 34 -3.78 0.15 -4.02
N GLY A 35 -4.49 -0.99 -3.99
CA GLY A 35 -5.09 -1.57 -5.18
C GLY A 35 -6.14 -0.69 -5.82
N PHE A 36 -6.97 -0.02 -5.01
CA PHE A 36 -7.97 0.94 -5.48
C PHE A 36 -7.33 2.13 -6.19
N ASP A 37 -6.33 2.77 -5.58
CA ASP A 37 -5.68 3.97 -6.14
C ASP A 37 -4.96 3.65 -7.45
N THR A 38 -4.25 2.51 -7.48
CA THR A 38 -3.56 2.02 -8.69
C THR A 38 -4.56 1.83 -9.85
N ALA A 39 -5.74 1.28 -9.57
CA ALA A 39 -6.75 1.03 -10.59
C ALA A 39 -7.49 2.30 -11.01
N ALA A 40 -7.77 3.19 -10.06
CA ALA A 40 -8.49 4.45 -10.28
C ALA A 40 -7.83 5.31 -11.39
N ILE A 41 -6.50 5.35 -11.45
CA ILE A 41 -5.76 6.06 -12.50
C ILE A 41 -6.12 5.52 -13.89
N GLY A 42 -6.19 4.19 -14.04
CA GLY A 42 -6.56 3.55 -15.30
C GLY A 42 -7.99 3.87 -15.75
N PHE A 43 -8.92 4.04 -14.80
CA PHE A 43 -10.31 4.37 -15.09
C PHE A 43 -10.52 5.85 -15.43
N ILE A 44 -9.77 6.75 -14.78
CA ILE A 44 -9.89 8.20 -14.97
C ILE A 44 -9.10 8.68 -16.21
N ALA A 45 -8.07 7.94 -16.62
CA ALA A 45 -7.20 8.28 -17.75
C ALA A 45 -7.93 8.68 -19.06
N PRO A 46 -8.98 7.97 -19.54
CA PRO A 46 -9.72 8.38 -20.74
C PRO A 46 -10.43 9.73 -20.59
N ASP A 47 -11.03 9.98 -19.42
CA ASP A 47 -11.77 11.21 -19.12
C ASP A 47 -10.82 12.40 -18.95
N THR A 48 -9.70 12.21 -18.25
CA THR A 48 -8.63 13.20 -18.16
C THR A 48 -8.07 13.57 -19.52
N ARG A 49 -7.92 12.58 -20.42
CA ARG A 49 -7.44 12.81 -21.77
C ARG A 49 -8.41 13.68 -22.58
N THR A 50 -9.71 13.46 -22.50
CA THR A 50 -10.71 14.26 -23.22
C THR A 50 -10.86 15.66 -22.61
N HIS A 51 -10.88 15.76 -21.28
CA HIS A 51 -11.04 17.02 -20.55
C HIS A 51 -9.91 18.01 -20.83
N TRP A 52 -8.66 17.53 -20.83
CA TRP A 52 -7.47 18.36 -21.11
C TRP A 52 -6.98 18.28 -22.57
N GLN A 53 -7.75 17.63 -23.46
CA GLN A 53 -7.43 17.45 -24.88
C GLN A 53 -6.02 16.89 -25.15
N LEU A 54 -5.59 15.93 -24.33
CA LEU A 54 -4.25 15.38 -24.37
C LEU A 54 -4.06 14.35 -25.49
N SER A 55 -2.86 14.33 -26.05
CA SER A 55 -2.36 13.23 -26.87
C SER A 55 -2.07 11.99 -26.01
N ALA A 56 -1.98 10.82 -26.65
CA ALA A 56 -1.61 9.59 -25.94
C ALA A 56 -0.22 9.69 -25.28
N SER A 57 0.70 10.44 -25.90
CA SER A 57 2.05 10.66 -25.40
C SER A 57 2.12 11.49 -24.13
N GLU A 58 1.23 12.47 -23.97
CA GLU A 58 1.19 13.33 -22.78
C GLU A 58 0.62 12.60 -21.56
N LEU A 59 -0.11 11.50 -21.77
CA LEU A 59 -0.64 10.67 -20.70
C LEU A 59 0.36 9.59 -20.23
N MET A 60 1.38 9.26 -21.04
CA MET A 60 2.37 8.23 -20.69
C MET A 60 3.09 8.48 -19.34
N PRO A 61 3.49 9.72 -18.99
CA PRO A 61 4.14 9.99 -17.70
C PRO A 61 3.28 9.59 -16.49
N LEU A 62 1.95 9.66 -16.59
CA LEU A 62 1.04 9.27 -15.51
C LEU A 62 1.17 7.79 -15.15
N PHE A 63 1.29 6.92 -16.16
CA PHE A 63 1.51 5.49 -15.97
C PHE A 63 2.98 5.17 -15.65
N GLY A 64 3.93 5.90 -16.26
CA GLY A 64 5.36 5.70 -16.03
C GLY A 64 5.80 6.06 -14.61
N ALA A 65 5.25 7.13 -14.03
CA ALA A 65 5.47 7.53 -12.65
C ALA A 65 5.08 6.41 -11.66
N GLY A 66 4.01 5.66 -11.97
CA GLY A 66 3.54 4.49 -11.21
C GLY A 66 4.58 3.38 -11.00
N LEU A 67 5.49 3.19 -11.95
CA LEU A 67 6.56 2.19 -11.81
C LEU A 67 7.71 2.70 -10.94
N LEU A 68 8.00 4.00 -11.05
CA LEU A 68 9.08 4.65 -10.31
C LEU A 68 8.73 4.82 -8.84
N GLU A 69 7.47 5.15 -8.53
CA GLU A 69 7.00 5.38 -7.16
C GLU A 69 7.04 4.10 -6.31
N LEU A 70 6.73 2.92 -6.88
CA LEU A 70 6.85 1.64 -6.17
C LEU A 70 8.30 1.37 -5.75
N THR A 71 9.23 1.58 -6.68
CA THR A 71 10.66 1.34 -6.44
C THR A 71 11.21 2.33 -5.42
N ALA A 72 10.93 3.62 -5.61
CA ALA A 72 11.42 4.67 -4.74
C ALA A 72 10.77 4.62 -3.35
N GLY A 73 9.47 4.33 -3.26
CA GLY A 73 8.72 4.20 -2.02
C GLY A 73 9.24 3.04 -1.17
N ALA A 74 9.46 1.87 -1.77
CA ALA A 74 10.04 0.73 -1.07
C ALA A 74 11.47 1.01 -0.54
N LEU A 75 12.31 1.66 -1.35
CA LEU A 75 13.68 2.02 -0.98
C LEU A 75 13.75 3.06 0.14
N LEU A 76 12.83 4.04 0.14
CA LEU A 76 12.80 5.10 1.15
C LEU A 76 12.15 4.62 2.45
N CYS A 77 10.97 3.99 2.36
CA CYS A 77 10.19 3.62 3.54
C CYS A 77 10.74 2.38 4.26
N GLY A 78 11.53 1.52 3.61
CA GLY A 78 12.16 0.36 4.27
C GLY A 78 13.10 0.77 5.41
N PRO A 79 14.20 1.49 5.13
CA PRO A 79 15.12 1.99 6.15
C PRO A 79 14.46 2.92 7.17
N LEU A 80 13.50 3.75 6.73
CA LEU A 80 12.72 4.59 7.65
C LEU A 80 11.90 3.74 8.63
N ALA A 81 11.26 2.67 8.17
CA ALA A 81 10.46 1.79 9.02
C ALA A 81 11.33 1.04 10.03
N ASP A 82 12.53 0.62 9.63
CA ASP A 82 13.48 -0.04 10.52
C ASP A 82 14.03 0.93 11.59
N ARG A 83 14.17 2.23 11.28
CA ARG A 83 14.70 3.25 12.21
C ARG A 83 13.63 3.86 13.13
N PHE A 84 12.47 4.21 12.60
CA PHE A 84 11.42 4.95 13.32
C PHE A 84 10.28 4.05 13.81
N GLY A 85 10.27 2.79 13.39
CA GLY A 85 9.27 1.78 13.72
C GLY A 85 8.20 1.65 12.63
N ARG A 86 7.91 0.40 12.23
CA ARG A 86 6.98 0.04 11.13
C ARG A 86 5.63 0.72 11.24
N LYS A 87 5.00 0.67 12.42
CA LYS A 87 3.67 1.25 12.65
C LYS A 87 3.61 2.74 12.29
N ARG A 88 4.56 3.53 12.79
CA ARG A 88 4.58 4.99 12.58
C ARG A 88 4.80 5.35 11.11
N VAL A 89 5.64 4.58 10.43
CA VAL A 89 5.88 4.79 8.99
C VAL A 89 4.66 4.44 8.17
N ILE A 90 3.96 3.34 8.46
CA ILE A 90 2.69 2.99 7.80
C ILE A 90 1.64 4.10 8.02
N GLU A 91 1.49 4.59 9.26
CA GLU A 91 0.56 5.69 9.56
C GLU A 91 0.89 6.97 8.77
N LEU A 92 2.19 7.32 8.67
CA LEU A 92 2.64 8.46 7.89
C LEU A 92 2.39 8.27 6.38
N CYS A 93 2.68 7.09 5.85
CA CYS A 93 2.42 6.74 4.46
C CYS A 93 0.95 6.90 4.11
N VAL A 94 0.05 6.38 4.95
CA VAL A 94 -1.41 6.48 4.76
C VAL A 94 -1.89 7.93 4.87
N ALA A 95 -1.35 8.70 5.82
CA ALA A 95 -1.70 10.11 5.98
C ALA A 95 -1.24 10.95 4.77
N LEU A 96 -0.01 10.73 4.28
CA LEU A 96 0.52 11.38 3.08
C LEU A 96 -0.29 10.99 1.84
N PHE A 97 -0.60 9.70 1.68
CA PHE A 97 -1.47 9.21 0.62
C PHE A 97 -2.82 9.93 0.63
N GLY A 98 -3.53 9.95 1.77
CA GLY A 98 -4.83 10.59 1.88
C GLY A 98 -4.78 12.09 1.56
N ALA A 99 -3.79 12.81 2.10
CA ALA A 99 -3.65 14.24 1.87
C ALA A 99 -3.33 14.58 0.40
N LEU A 100 -2.38 13.87 -0.20
CA LEU A 100 -1.97 14.09 -1.59
C LEU A 100 -3.01 13.59 -2.59
N SER A 101 -3.75 12.53 -2.25
CA SER A 101 -4.86 12.05 -3.08
C SER A 101 -6.02 13.05 -3.11
N LEU A 102 -6.34 13.67 -1.96
CA LEU A 102 -7.28 14.80 -1.90
C LEU A 102 -6.78 16.01 -2.71
N LEU A 103 -5.49 16.36 -2.61
CA LEU A 103 -4.91 17.44 -3.39
C LEU A 103 -4.94 17.17 -4.89
N SER A 104 -4.79 15.91 -5.30
CA SER A 104 -4.85 15.50 -6.71
C SER A 104 -6.23 15.78 -7.32
N ALA A 105 -7.31 15.76 -6.54
CA ALA A 105 -8.64 16.12 -7.02
C ALA A 105 -8.76 17.60 -7.45
N PHE A 106 -7.83 18.46 -7.00
CA PHE A 106 -7.76 19.87 -7.34
C PHE A 106 -6.62 20.19 -8.33
N SER A 107 -6.00 19.18 -8.96
CA SER A 107 -4.93 19.41 -9.92
C SER A 107 -5.46 20.17 -11.15
N PRO A 108 -4.85 21.30 -11.54
CA PRO A 108 -5.33 22.10 -12.67
C PRO A 108 -4.86 21.55 -14.03
N ASP A 109 -3.78 20.78 -14.04
CA ASP A 109 -3.16 20.22 -15.24
C ASP A 109 -2.53 18.84 -14.99
N ILE A 110 -2.15 18.17 -16.08
CA ILE A 110 -1.61 16.81 -16.06
C ILE A 110 -0.24 16.74 -15.39
N GLU A 111 0.60 17.77 -15.49
CA GLU A 111 1.95 17.76 -14.91
C GLU A 111 1.88 17.74 -13.38
N ILE A 112 1.00 18.59 -12.82
CA ILE A 112 0.72 18.60 -11.38
C ILE A 112 0.06 17.30 -10.94
N LEU A 113 -0.89 16.76 -11.73
CA LEU A 113 -1.50 15.47 -11.42
C LEU A 113 -0.45 14.35 -11.36
N VAL A 114 0.46 14.28 -12.34
CA VAL A 114 1.54 13.28 -12.39
C VAL A 114 2.46 13.43 -11.18
N LEU A 115 2.84 14.65 -10.81
CA LEU A 115 3.68 14.90 -9.65
C LEU A 115 3.00 14.47 -8.34
N LEU A 116 1.73 14.86 -8.16
CA LEU A 116 0.96 14.48 -6.97
C LEU A 116 0.76 12.97 -6.90
N ARG A 117 0.53 12.31 -8.05
CA ARG A 117 0.42 10.85 -8.16
C ARG A 117 1.71 10.14 -7.76
N PHE A 118 2.84 10.60 -8.30
CA PHE A 118 4.16 10.11 -7.91
C PHE A 118 4.40 10.24 -6.40
N LEU A 119 4.01 11.36 -5.80
CA LEU A 119 4.14 11.58 -4.35
C LEU A 119 3.17 10.71 -3.54
N THR A 120 1.93 10.48 -3.99
CA THR A 120 1.01 9.55 -3.34
C THR A 120 1.55 8.12 -3.35
N GLY A 121 2.04 7.66 -4.49
CA GLY A 121 2.55 6.30 -4.65
C GLY A 121 3.89 6.08 -3.96
N LEU A 122 4.70 7.12 -3.76
CA LEU A 122 5.88 7.05 -2.89
C LEU A 122 5.51 6.66 -1.45
N GLY A 123 4.39 7.16 -0.95
CA GLY A 123 3.87 6.79 0.36
C GLY A 123 3.40 5.32 0.39
N LEU A 124 2.56 4.93 -0.57
CA LEU A 124 1.96 3.58 -0.61
C LEU A 124 2.92 2.47 -1.02
N GLY A 125 3.85 2.72 -1.95
CA GLY A 125 4.84 1.73 -2.41
C GLY A 125 5.77 1.25 -1.29
N GLY A 126 5.96 2.09 -0.26
CA GLY A 126 6.63 1.72 0.98
C GLY A 126 5.74 1.03 2.01
N ALA A 127 4.42 1.20 1.93
CA ALA A 127 3.47 0.67 2.91
C ALA A 127 3.26 -0.84 2.73
N MET A 128 3.12 -1.34 1.50
CA MET A 128 2.90 -2.77 1.19
C MET A 128 3.95 -3.73 1.79
N PRO A 129 5.28 -3.54 1.57
CA PRO A 129 6.28 -4.44 2.18
C PRO A 129 6.31 -4.32 3.72
N ASN A 130 6.01 -3.13 4.24
CA ASN A 130 5.97 -2.87 5.68
C ASN A 130 4.75 -3.50 6.36
N THR A 131 3.57 -3.48 5.74
CA THR A 131 2.37 -4.19 6.23
C THR A 131 2.57 -5.69 6.18
N ILE A 132 3.17 -6.24 5.11
CA ILE A 132 3.51 -7.67 5.04
C ILE A 132 4.43 -8.06 6.21
N THR A 133 5.48 -7.28 6.44
CA THR A 133 6.45 -7.58 7.50
C THR A 133 5.81 -7.44 8.89
N MET A 134 5.08 -6.35 9.15
CA MET A 134 4.36 -6.14 10.40
C MET A 134 3.37 -7.28 10.67
N THR A 135 2.62 -7.71 9.65
CA THR A 135 1.68 -8.83 9.81
C THR A 135 2.43 -10.14 10.14
N SER A 136 3.61 -10.35 9.55
CA SER A 136 4.43 -11.54 9.82
C SER A 136 5.06 -11.57 11.23
N GLU A 137 5.33 -10.41 11.82
CA GLU A 137 5.87 -10.25 13.18
C GLU A 137 4.81 -10.52 14.24
N TYR A 138 3.55 -10.14 13.97
CA TYR A 138 2.44 -10.26 14.93
C TYR A 138 1.75 -11.62 14.91
N LEU A 139 2.08 -12.52 13.97
CA LEU A 139 1.38 -13.80 13.77
C LEU A 139 2.33 -15.02 13.73
N PRO A 140 1.83 -16.20 14.15
CA PRO A 140 2.59 -17.45 14.14
C PRO A 140 2.95 -17.88 12.71
N ALA A 141 4.16 -18.42 12.53
CA ALA A 141 4.75 -18.76 11.24
C ALA A 141 3.86 -19.61 10.32
N ARG A 142 3.05 -20.52 10.89
CA ARG A 142 2.15 -21.42 10.14
C ARG A 142 1.05 -20.69 9.36
N ARG A 143 0.66 -19.48 9.76
CA ARG A 143 -0.40 -18.68 9.11
C ARG A 143 0.13 -17.59 8.18
N ARG A 144 1.46 -17.39 8.12
CA ARG A 144 2.08 -16.32 7.33
C ARG A 144 1.75 -16.43 5.84
N GLY A 145 1.83 -17.64 5.27
CA GLY A 145 1.53 -17.86 3.85
C GLY A 145 0.10 -17.47 3.49
N ALA A 146 -0.89 -17.93 4.25
CA ALA A 146 -2.30 -17.60 4.02
C ALA A 146 -2.59 -16.10 4.12
N LEU A 147 -1.89 -15.38 5.00
CA LEU A 147 -2.05 -13.93 5.17
C LEU A 147 -1.40 -13.13 4.04
N VAL A 148 -0.23 -13.55 3.56
CA VAL A 148 0.38 -12.93 2.39
C VAL A 148 -0.53 -13.14 1.17
N THR A 149 -1.06 -14.35 0.98
CA THR A 149 -2.04 -14.61 -0.08
C THR A 149 -3.28 -13.74 0.08
N MET A 150 -3.82 -13.62 1.29
CA MET A 150 -4.94 -12.72 1.59
C MET A 150 -4.60 -11.28 1.18
N MET A 151 -3.45 -10.74 1.56
CA MET A 151 -3.02 -9.39 1.16
C MET A 151 -2.99 -9.17 -0.36
N PHE A 152 -2.55 -10.16 -1.14
CA PHE A 152 -2.62 -10.06 -2.61
C PHE A 152 -4.06 -10.10 -3.14
N CYS A 153 -4.94 -10.87 -2.50
CA CYS A 153 -6.37 -10.83 -2.81
C CYS A 153 -6.96 -9.46 -2.47
N ASP A 154 -6.52 -8.82 -1.38
CA ASP A 154 -7.01 -7.52 -0.93
C ASP A 154 -6.68 -6.41 -1.94
N PHE A 155 -5.45 -6.44 -2.49
CA PHE A 155 -5.05 -5.56 -3.58
C PHE A 155 -5.97 -5.74 -4.80
N THR A 156 -6.23 -6.99 -5.18
CA THR A 156 -7.11 -7.30 -6.31
C THR A 156 -8.55 -6.85 -6.05
N LEU A 157 -9.03 -7.02 -4.81
CA LEU A 157 -10.35 -6.57 -4.37
C LEU A 157 -10.47 -5.05 -4.47
N GLY A 158 -9.48 -4.32 -3.98
CA GLY A 158 -9.41 -2.86 -4.08
C GLY A 158 -9.39 -2.38 -5.52
N SER A 159 -8.60 -3.03 -6.37
CA SER A 159 -8.54 -2.73 -7.81
C SER A 159 -9.89 -2.96 -8.50
N ALA A 160 -10.60 -4.04 -8.16
CA ALA A 160 -11.94 -4.30 -8.68
C ALA A 160 -12.96 -3.25 -8.23
N MET A 161 -12.86 -2.76 -6.98
CA MET A 161 -13.72 -1.68 -6.49
C MET A 161 -13.49 -0.35 -7.19
N GLY A 162 -12.28 -0.10 -7.72
CA GLY A 162 -11.98 1.12 -8.47
C GLY A 162 -12.80 1.27 -9.77
N GLY A 163 -13.30 0.16 -10.31
CA GLY A 163 -14.05 0.14 -11.57
C GLY A 163 -15.57 0.08 -11.43
N LEU A 164 -16.10 0.07 -10.20
CA LEU A 164 -17.53 0.14 -9.89
C LEU A 164 -17.99 1.60 -9.74
#